data_AF-A0A1X7U2A6-F1
#
_entry.id   AF-A0A1X7U2A6-F1
#
_cell.length_a   1.000
_cell.length_b   1.000
_cell.length_c   1.000
_cell.angle_alpha   90.00
_cell.angle_beta   90.00
_cell.angle_gamma   90.00
#
_symmetry.space_group_name_H-M   'P 1'
#
loop_
_entity.id
_entity.type
_entity.pdbx_description
1 polymer ?
#
loop_
_entity_poly.entity_id
_entity_poly.type
_entity_poly.pdbx_seq_one_letter_code
_entity_poly.pdbx_strand_id
1 'polypeptide(L)'
;MLRRNIDVTVGLVNGAIGTVMGIYATIISIKFDHIDVPCDKERVTSRFMLSKNLYIHRKVSPYTYAITIHNCQGISLDTAIIDLSTHVFWGC
;
A
#
# COMPACT_ATOMS: atom_id res chain seq x y z
N MET A 1 4.59 2.84 -0.31
CA MET A 1 3.40 3.14 0.52
C MET A 1 2.68 1.86 0.92
N LEU A 2 2.32 1.72 2.20
CA LEU A 2 1.58 0.59 2.77
C LEU A 2 0.07 0.72 2.50
N ARG A 3 -0.60 -0.37 2.11
CA ARG A 3 -2.03 -0.39 1.71
C ARG A 3 -2.99 -1.00 2.74
N ARG A 4 -2.50 -1.27 3.95
CA ARG A 4 -3.25 -1.96 5.00
C ARG A 4 -2.71 -1.55 6.37
N ASN A 5 -3.60 -1.44 7.35
CA ASN A 5 -3.19 -1.34 8.75
C ASN A 5 -2.55 -2.67 9.20
N ILE A 6 -1.31 -2.60 9.66
CA ILE A 6 -0.60 -3.73 10.25
C ILE A 6 -0.62 -3.57 11.77
N ASP A 7 -0.12 -2.44 12.26
CA ASP A 7 -0.07 -2.13 13.68
C ASP A 7 -0.15 -0.61 13.86
N VAL A 8 -1.26 -0.17 14.45
CA VAL A 8 -1.55 1.24 14.66
C VAL A 8 -0.67 1.83 15.76
N THR A 9 -0.23 1.03 16.73
CA THR A 9 0.54 1.51 17.90
C THR A 9 1.94 2.01 17.52
N VAL A 10 2.51 1.43 16.48
CA VAL A 10 3.84 1.78 15.94
C VAL A 10 3.76 2.59 14.64
N GLY A 11 2.57 3.04 14.23
CA GLY A 11 2.40 3.85 13.02
C GLY A 11 2.45 3.07 11.69
N LEU A 12 2.39 1.74 11.71
CA LEU A 12 2.26 0.90 10.50
C LEU A 12 0.81 0.89 10.00
N VAL A 13 0.35 2.05 9.55
CA VAL A 13 -1.00 2.31 9.08
C VAL A 13 -1.07 2.40 7.55
N ASN A 14 -2.27 2.25 7.00
CA ASN A 14 -2.52 2.49 5.58
C ASN A 14 -2.10 3.92 5.21
N GLY A 15 -1.31 4.06 4.14
CA GLY A 15 -0.69 5.32 3.75
C GLY A 15 0.76 5.48 4.22
N ALA A 16 1.26 4.66 5.16
CA ALA A 16 2.64 4.78 5.65
C ALA A 16 3.65 4.65 4.49
N ILE A 17 4.59 5.60 4.44
CA ILE A 17 5.63 5.68 3.42
C ILE A 17 6.95 5.17 3.99
N GLY A 18 7.74 4.54 3.14
CA GLY A 18 9.01 3.95 3.51
C GLY A 18 9.82 3.54 2.30
N THR A 19 11.11 3.35 2.53
CA THR A 19 12.10 2.97 1.53
C THR A 19 12.38 1.47 1.60
N VAL A 20 12.34 0.80 0.45
CA VAL A 20 12.68 -0.62 0.35
C VAL A 20 14.18 -0.78 0.63
N MET A 21 14.52 -1.65 1.58
CA MET A 21 15.91 -1.94 1.97
C MET A 21 16.44 -3.21 1.34
N GLY A 22 15.56 -4.18 1.08
CA GLY A 22 15.93 -5.45 0.45
C GLY A 22 14.69 -6.19 -0.05
N ILE A 23 14.86 -6.91 -1.15
CA ILE A 23 13.84 -7.80 -1.70
C ILE A 23 14.41 -9.20 -1.69
N TYR A 24 13.83 -10.06 -0.87
CA TYR A 24 14.13 -11.48 -0.75
C TYR A 24 13.00 -12.29 -1.38
N ALA A 25 13.18 -13.61 -1.52
CA ALA A 25 12.25 -14.48 -2.25
C ALA A 25 10.78 -14.33 -1.78
N THR A 26 10.56 -14.31 -0.46
CA THR A 26 9.21 -14.20 0.14
C THR A 26 9.01 -12.93 0.96
N ILE A 27 10.10 -12.22 1.30
CA ILE A 27 10.14 -11.12 2.26
C ILE A 27 10.61 -9.84 1.57
N ILE A 28 9.96 -8.72 1.87
CA ILE A 28 10.42 -7.38 1.52
C ILE A 28 10.76 -6.67 2.82
N SER A 29 11.98 -6.14 2.92
CA SER A 29 12.43 -5.31 4.03
C SER A 29 12.21 -3.86 3.68
N ILE A 30 11.51 -3.11 4.54
CA ILE A 30 11.18 -1.70 4.33
C ILE A 30 11.51 -0.90 5.59
N LYS A 31 12.29 0.17 5.44
CA LYS A 31 12.46 1.19 6.46
C LYS A 31 11.38 2.24 6.29
N PHE A 32 10.45 2.33 7.24
CA PHE A 32 9.42 3.37 7.23
C PHE A 32 9.97 4.68 7.78
N ASP A 33 9.47 5.81 7.30
CA ASP A 33 10.06 7.12 7.61
C ASP A 33 9.96 7.48 9.10
N HIS A 34 8.96 6.94 9.80
CA HIS A 34 8.70 7.18 11.22
C HIS A 34 9.10 6.01 12.14
N ILE A 35 9.82 5.00 11.62
CA ILE A 35 10.22 3.80 12.36
C ILE A 35 11.70 3.54 12.13
N ASP A 36 12.49 3.55 13.21
CA ASP A 36 13.95 3.39 13.12
C ASP A 36 14.38 2.00 12.64
N VAL A 37 13.60 0.97 12.99
CA VAL A 37 13.90 -0.43 12.69
C VAL A 37 13.23 -0.85 11.36
N PRO A 38 13.98 -1.42 10.40
CA PRO A 38 13.40 -1.98 9.19
C PRO A 38 12.36 -3.07 9.50
N CYS A 39 11.26 -3.04 8.77
CA CYS A 39 10.17 -3.99 8.91
C CYS A 39 10.23 -5.01 7.78
N ASP A 40 10.46 -6.27 8.15
CA ASP A 40 10.44 -7.39 7.23
C ASP A 40 9.02 -7.95 7.14
N LYS A 41 8.46 -7.97 5.93
CA LYS A 41 7.11 -8.47 5.71
C LYS A 41 7.01 -9.37 4.49
N GLU A 42 6.27 -10.45 4.70
CA GLU A 42 5.87 -11.34 3.64
C GLU A 42 4.69 -10.79 2.84
N ARG A 43 4.51 -11.35 1.63
CA ARG A 43 3.30 -11.11 0.84
C ARG A 43 2.06 -11.60 1.59
N VAL A 44 1.05 -10.75 1.64
CA VAL A 44 -0.21 -11.02 2.34
C VAL A 44 -1.17 -11.75 1.41
N THR A 45 -1.86 -12.78 1.91
CA THR A 45 -2.98 -13.39 1.19
C THR A 45 -4.25 -12.59 1.49
N SER A 46 -4.83 -11.99 0.44
CA SER A 46 -6.13 -11.33 0.52
C SER A 46 -7.22 -12.28 0.03
N ARG A 47 -8.37 -12.28 0.71
CA ARG A 47 -9.56 -13.05 0.32
C ARG A 47 -10.61 -12.09 -0.19
N PHE A 48 -11.11 -12.35 -1.39
CA PHE A 48 -12.17 -11.56 -2.00
C PHE A 48 -13.37 -12.44 -2.32
N MET A 49 -14.57 -11.98 -1.98
CA MET A 49 -15.81 -12.66 -2.31
C MET A 49 -16.26 -12.20 -3.70
N LEU A 50 -16.27 -13.11 -4.68
CA LEU A 50 -16.69 -12.78 -6.04
C LEU A 50 -18.23 -12.84 -6.19
N SER A 51 -18.85 -13.85 -5.57
CA SER A 51 -20.31 -14.04 -5.56
C SER A 51 -20.73 -14.79 -4.29
N LYS A 52 -22.03 -14.98 -4.05
CA LYS A 52 -22.54 -15.72 -2.88
C LYS A 52 -21.81 -17.05 -2.74
N ASN A 53 -21.09 -17.21 -1.63
CA ASN A 53 -20.28 -18.37 -1.26
C ASN A 53 -19.06 -18.68 -2.16
N LEU A 54 -18.72 -17.84 -3.14
CA LEU A 54 -17.52 -18.00 -3.97
C LEU A 54 -16.42 -17.01 -3.54
N TYR A 55 -15.29 -17.55 -3.12
CA TYR A 55 -14.15 -16.76 -2.64
C TYR A 55 -12.89 -17.05 -3.44
N ILE A 56 -12.15 -15.99 -3.77
CA ILE A 56 -10.84 -16.06 -4.42
C ILE A 56 -9.79 -15.62 -3.41
N HIS A 57 -8.72 -16.40 -3.33
CA HIS A 57 -7.55 -16.07 -2.53
C HIS A 57 -6.43 -15.58 -3.46
N ARG A 58 -5.90 -14.38 -3.20
CA ARG A 58 -4.81 -13.79 -3.97
C ARG A 58 -3.66 -13.42 -3.04
N LYS A 59 -2.47 -13.89 -3.35
CA LYS A 59 -1.24 -13.46 -2.66
C LYS A 59 -0.76 -12.15 -3.28
N VAL A 60 -0.85 -11.05 -2.54
CA VAL A 60 -0.53 -9.69 -3.00
C VAL A 60 0.44 -9.04 -2.03
N SER A 61 1.41 -8.31 -2.55
CA SER A 61 2.26 -7.46 -1.72
C SER A 61 1.46 -6.26 -1.23
N PRO A 62 1.46 -5.91 0.06
CA PRO A 62 0.70 -4.78 0.59
C PRO A 62 1.32 -3.41 0.26
N TYR A 63 2.34 -3.37 -0.61
CA TYR A 63 3.12 -2.17 -0.92
C TYR A 63 2.86 -1.68 -2.35
N THR A 64 2.69 -0.37 -2.51
CA THR A 64 2.52 0.30 -3.81
C THR A 64 3.51 1.45 -3.94
N TYR A 65 4.09 1.62 -5.14
CA TYR A 65 4.98 2.73 -5.49
C TYR A 65 4.18 3.96 -5.95
N ALA A 66 3.24 3.77 -6.87
CA ALA A 66 2.32 4.80 -7.33
C ALA A 66 0.88 4.26 -7.28
N ILE A 67 -0.08 5.16 -7.09
CA ILE A 67 -1.52 4.85 -7.10
C ILE A 67 -2.27 5.95 -7.84
N THR A 68 -3.37 5.58 -8.47
CA THR A 68 -4.28 6.54 -9.10
C THR A 68 -5.10 7.28 -8.04
N ILE A 69 -5.61 8.46 -8.37
CA ILE A 69 -6.46 9.28 -7.48
C ILE A 69 -7.68 8.48 -6.99
N HIS A 70 -8.32 7.74 -7.89
CA HIS A 70 -9.44 6.86 -7.52
C HIS A 70 -9.04 5.82 -6.45
N ASN A 71 -7.83 5.27 -6.53
CA ASN A 71 -7.35 4.24 -5.61
C ASN A 71 -6.78 4.79 -4.29
N CYS A 72 -6.58 6.11 -4.17
CA CYS A 72 -6.21 6.76 -2.91
C CYS A 72 -7.41 7.39 -2.17
N GLN A 73 -8.62 7.30 -2.73
CA GLN A 73 -9.81 7.84 -2.08
C GLN A 73 -10.02 7.26 -0.68
N GLY A 74 -10.18 8.13 0.32
CA GLY A 74 -10.36 7.75 1.72
C GLY A 74 -9.08 7.32 2.46
N ILE A 75 -7.90 7.58 1.89
CA ILE A 75 -6.60 7.34 2.52
C ILE A 75 -5.99 8.68 2.93
N SER A 76 -5.46 8.74 4.15
CA SER A 76 -4.69 9.89 4.64
C SER A 76 -3.21 9.72 4.30
N LEU A 77 -2.58 10.77 3.77
CA LEU A 77 -1.18 10.79 3.37
C LEU A 77 -0.52 12.08 3.86
N ASP A 78 0.67 11.97 4.44
CA ASP A 78 1.43 13.14 4.90
C ASP A 78 2.12 13.88 3.74
N THR A 79 2.40 13.17 2.64
CA THR A 79 3.03 13.73 1.44
C THR A 79 2.57 12.99 0.19
N ALA A 80 2.27 13.72 -0.89
CA ALA A 80 1.90 13.16 -2.18
C ALA A 80 2.48 14.00 -3.32
N ILE A 81 2.98 13.35 -4.36
CA ILE A 81 3.36 13.96 -5.63
C ILE A 81 2.35 13.47 -6.67
N ILE A 82 1.70 14.40 -7.38
CA ILE A 82 0.65 14.10 -8.34
C ILE A 82 1.16 14.42 -9.74
N ASP A 83 1.21 13.40 -10.60
CA ASP A 83 1.36 13.59 -12.03
C ASP A 83 -0.03 13.71 -12.67
N LEU A 84 -0.33 14.88 -13.22
CA LEU A 84 -1.59 15.17 -13.89
C LEU A 84 -1.52 14.84 -15.39
N SER A 85 -0.34 14.58 -15.98
CA SER A 85 -0.17 14.48 -17.43
C SER A 85 -0.79 15.69 -18.18
N THR A 86 -0.84 15.64 -19.51
CA THR A 86 -1.34 16.75 -20.35
C THR A 86 -2.84 16.69 -20.62
N HIS A 87 -3.55 15.64 -20.17
CA HIS A 87 -4.94 15.34 -20.55
C HIS A 87 -5.85 15.12 -19.35
N VAL A 88 -5.82 16.00 -18.34
CA VAL A 88 -6.85 16.02 -17.29
C VAL A 88 -8.08 16.73 -17.80
N PHE A 89 -9.11 15.97 -18.13
CA PHE A 89 -10.45 16.52 -18.38
C PHE A 89 -11.17 16.69 -17.04
N TRP A 90 -11.37 17.94 -16.63
CA TRP A 90 -12.29 18.28 -15.54
C TRP A 90 -13.71 18.31 -16.14
N GLY A 91 -14.50 17.27 -15.87
CA GLY A 91 -15.92 17.26 -16.22
C GLY A 91 -16.68 18.19 -15.29
N CYS A 92 -17.36 19.19 -15.85
CA CYS A 92 -18.44 19.93 -15.19
C CYS A 92 -19.70 19.06 -15.06
#